data_AF-A0A511JDA6-F1
#
_entry.id   AF-A0A511JDA6-F1
#
_cell.length_a   1.000
_cell.length_b   1.000
_cell.length_c   1.000
_cell.angle_alpha   90.00
_cell.angle_beta   90.00
_cell.angle_gamma   90.00
#
_symmetry.space_group_name_H-M   'P 1'
#
loop_
_entity.id
_entity.type
_entity.pdbx_description
1 polymer ?
#
loop_
_entity_poly.entity_id
_entity_poly.type
_entity_poly.pdbx_seq_one_letter_code
_entity_poly.pdbx_strand_id
1 'polypeptide(L)'
;MTKQPAPEKSLGQLFSDLSEQTSRLIRAEIDLVKAEVTGRLKVAGAGAGLLAAAGLLALYVIPAILATAIIALALVVDLWLSALIVTVVLLIVIAVLALLGRRRLEHASAPTSAIESVHEDIETLKGGLAS
;
A
#
# COMPACT_ATOMS: atom_id res chain seq x y z
N MET A 1 -60.32 34.98 9.36
CA MET A 1 -59.08 34.18 9.46
C MET A 1 -57.96 35.12 9.88
N THR A 2 -57.68 35.20 11.18
CA THR A 2 -56.62 36.06 11.75
C THR A 2 -55.26 35.40 11.50
N LYS A 3 -54.38 36.03 10.71
CA LYS A 3 -52.98 35.62 10.57
C LYS A 3 -52.26 35.93 11.88
N GLN A 4 -51.91 34.88 12.62
CA GLN A 4 -51.02 34.96 13.76
C GLN A 4 -49.62 35.31 13.23
N PRO A 5 -48.94 36.36 13.75
CA PRO A 5 -47.58 36.67 13.33
C PRO A 5 -46.67 35.50 13.71
N ALA A 6 -45.97 34.93 12.73
CA ALA A 6 -44.95 33.93 12.98
C ALA A 6 -43.90 34.57 13.92
N PRO A 7 -43.53 33.94 15.04
CA PRO A 7 -42.53 34.50 15.94
C PRO A 7 -41.23 34.70 15.18
N GLU A 8 -40.70 35.93 15.17
CA GLU A 8 -39.39 36.24 14.62
C GLU A 8 -38.36 35.35 15.32
N LYS A 9 -37.65 34.50 14.55
CA LYS A 9 -36.62 33.61 15.10
C LYS A 9 -35.61 34.46 15.86
N SER A 10 -35.40 34.15 17.14
CA SER A 10 -34.42 34.88 17.94
C SER A 10 -33.00 34.56 17.44
N LEU A 11 -32.05 35.49 17.63
CA LEU A 11 -30.63 35.26 17.30
C LEU A 11 -30.07 33.99 17.96
N GLY A 12 -30.59 33.61 19.13
CA GLY A 12 -30.23 32.36 19.81
C GLY A 12 -30.69 31.09 19.07
N GLN A 13 -31.85 31.13 18.40
CA GLN A 13 -32.33 30.01 17.58
C GLN A 13 -31.50 29.87 16.29
N LEU A 14 -31.10 30.96 15.66
CA LEU A 14 -30.25 30.92 14.46
C LEU A 14 -28.85 30.37 14.78
N PHE A 15 -28.27 30.74 15.92
CA PHE A 15 -26.98 30.22 16.37
C PHE A 15 -27.07 28.72 16.71
N SER A 16 -28.18 28.29 17.33
CA SER A 16 -28.45 26.87 17.60
C SER A 16 -28.58 26.07 16.30
N ASP A 17 -29.34 26.58 15.33
CA ASP A 17 -29.54 25.92 14.03
C ASP A 17 -28.23 25.80 13.23
N LEU A 18 -27.34 26.81 13.33
CA LEU A 18 -26.05 26.81 12.63
C LEU A 18 -25.05 25.83 13.28
N SER A 19 -25.02 25.79 14.61
CA SER A 19 -24.22 24.81 15.38
C SER A 19 -24.67 23.38 15.06
N GLU A 20 -25.98 23.15 15.00
CA GLU A 20 -26.54 21.84 14.66
C GLU A 20 -26.23 21.43 13.21
N GLN A 21 -26.31 22.36 12.25
CA GLN A 21 -25.93 22.12 10.86
C GLN A 21 -24.45 21.78 10.71
N THR A 22 -23.58 22.52 11.40
CA THR A 22 -22.14 22.28 11.40
C THR A 22 -21.82 20.91 11.99
N SER A 23 -22.46 20.54 13.10
CA SER A 23 -22.34 19.22 13.70
C SER A 23 -22.79 18.09 12.77
N ARG A 24 -23.91 18.30 12.04
CA ARG A 24 -24.40 17.35 11.03
C ARG A 24 -23.43 17.20 9.85
N LEU A 25 -22.86 18.30 9.36
CA LEU A 25 -21.89 18.28 8.26
C LEU A 25 -20.62 17.52 8.66
N ILE A 26 -20.06 17.80 9.83
CA ILE A 26 -18.87 17.10 10.34
C ILE A 26 -19.15 15.60 10.44
N ARG A 27 -20.33 15.21 10.95
CA ARG A 27 -20.70 13.80 11.07
C ARG A 27 -20.86 13.14 9.69
N ALA A 28 -21.42 13.84 8.71
CA ALA A 28 -21.53 13.36 7.34
C ALA A 28 -20.15 13.17 6.67
N GLU A 29 -19.21 14.10 6.87
CA GLU A 29 -17.84 13.99 6.36
C GLU A 29 -17.13 12.77 6.94
N ILE A 30 -17.29 12.55 8.25
CA ILE A 30 -16.75 11.36 8.94
C ILE A 30 -17.36 10.08 8.38
N ASP A 31 -18.66 10.05 8.14
CA ASP A 31 -19.34 8.85 7.62
C ASP A 31 -18.94 8.58 6.16
N LEU A 32 -18.73 9.62 5.36
CA LEU A 32 -18.21 9.51 3.99
C LEU A 32 -16.78 8.98 3.98
N VAL A 33 -15.89 9.55 4.79
CA VAL A 33 -14.50 9.08 4.94
C VAL A 33 -14.48 7.62 5.42
N LYS A 34 -15.32 7.26 6.40
CA LYS A 34 -15.45 5.86 6.83
C LYS A 34 -15.89 4.94 5.70
N ALA A 35 -16.88 5.35 4.90
CA ALA A 35 -17.36 4.57 3.77
C ALA A 35 -16.25 4.36 2.72
N GLU A 36 -15.52 5.42 2.38
CA GLU A 36 -14.41 5.36 1.44
C GLU A 36 -13.26 4.49 1.96
N VAL A 37 -12.84 4.71 3.20
CA VAL A 37 -11.79 3.90 3.85
C VAL A 37 -12.19 2.44 3.92
N THR A 38 -13.43 2.14 4.32
CA THR A 38 -13.93 0.75 4.38
C THR A 38 -14.00 0.12 3.00
N GLY A 39 -14.41 0.87 1.97
CA GLY A 39 -14.39 0.42 0.59
C GLY A 39 -12.97 0.07 0.12
N ARG A 40 -12.02 0.99 0.33
CA ARG A 40 -10.59 0.78 0.01
C ARG A 40 -10.01 -0.41 0.76
N LEU A 41 -10.32 -0.56 2.05
CA LEU A 41 -9.86 -1.67 2.89
C LEU A 41 -10.42 -3.03 2.44
N LYS A 42 -11.68 -3.11 1.99
CA LYS A 42 -12.25 -4.36 1.48
C LYS A 42 -11.53 -4.83 0.22
N VAL A 43 -11.29 -3.92 -0.72
CA VAL A 43 -10.58 -4.26 -1.97
C VAL A 43 -9.12 -4.61 -1.68
N ALA A 44 -8.44 -3.80 -0.86
CA ALA A 44 -7.07 -4.08 -0.45
C ALA A 44 -6.96 -5.41 0.33
N GLY A 45 -7.90 -5.69 1.24
CA GLY A 45 -7.95 -6.92 2.03
C GLY A 45 -8.23 -8.16 1.19
N ALA A 46 -9.16 -8.08 0.23
CA ALA A 46 -9.40 -9.15 -0.73
C ALA A 46 -8.16 -9.41 -1.60
N GLY A 47 -7.52 -8.35 -2.09
CA GLY A 47 -6.26 -8.45 -2.85
C GLY A 47 -5.13 -9.08 -2.04
N ALA A 48 -4.95 -8.64 -0.79
CA ALA A 48 -3.97 -9.22 0.13
C ALA A 48 -4.26 -10.71 0.44
N GLY A 49 -5.54 -11.07 0.63
CA GLY A 49 -5.96 -12.46 0.82
C GLY A 49 -5.67 -13.35 -0.39
N LEU A 50 -5.97 -12.85 -1.61
CA LEU A 50 -5.65 -13.56 -2.86
C LEU A 50 -4.13 -13.73 -3.05
N LEU A 51 -3.34 -12.69 -2.78
CA LEU A 51 -1.88 -12.76 -2.85
C LEU A 51 -1.30 -13.72 -1.80
N ALA A 52 -1.85 -13.75 -0.59
CA ALA A 52 -1.44 -14.70 0.43
C ALA A 52 -1.74 -16.15 0.02
N ALA A 53 -2.95 -16.40 -0.52
CA ALA A 53 -3.33 -17.72 -1.04
C ALA A 53 -2.44 -18.14 -2.22
N ALA A 54 -2.18 -17.24 -3.17
CA ALA A 54 -1.27 -17.49 -4.29
C ALA A 54 0.15 -17.78 -3.80
N GLY A 55 0.66 -17.02 -2.83
CA GLY A 55 1.95 -17.26 -2.20
C GLY A 55 2.04 -18.64 -1.53
N LEU A 56 1.00 -19.03 -0.78
CA LEU A 56 0.92 -20.35 -0.17
C LEU A 56 0.91 -21.47 -1.22
N LEU A 57 0.15 -21.33 -2.31
CA LEU A 57 0.16 -22.30 -3.40
C LEU A 57 1.53 -22.36 -4.10
N ALA A 58 2.19 -21.22 -4.28
CA ALA A 58 3.52 -21.16 -4.87
C ALA A 58 4.56 -21.94 -4.05
N LEU A 59 4.43 -21.99 -2.72
CA LEU A 59 5.27 -22.83 -1.84
C LEU A 59 5.20 -24.32 -2.20
N TYR A 60 4.09 -24.81 -2.76
CA TYR A 60 3.94 -26.20 -3.18
C TYR A 60 4.27 -26.41 -4.67
N VAL A 61 3.87 -25.47 -5.52
CA VAL A 61 4.05 -25.58 -6.98
C VAL A 61 5.52 -25.44 -7.38
N ILE A 62 6.27 -24.51 -6.78
CA ILE A 62 7.68 -24.30 -7.11
C ILE A 62 8.51 -25.58 -6.89
N PRO A 63 8.51 -26.22 -5.70
CA PRO A 63 9.28 -27.46 -5.50
C PRO A 63 8.77 -28.60 -6.39
N ALA A 64 7.47 -28.69 -6.69
CA ALA A 64 6.95 -29.68 -7.63
C ALA A 64 7.50 -29.48 -9.05
N ILE A 65 7.60 -28.25 -9.54
CA ILE A 65 8.22 -27.92 -10.84
C ILE A 65 9.71 -28.27 -10.83
N LEU A 66 10.44 -27.92 -9.76
CA LEU A 66 11.86 -28.26 -9.64
C LEU A 66 12.07 -29.78 -9.62
N ALA A 67 11.27 -30.52 -8.86
CA ALA A 67 11.31 -31.98 -8.84
C ALA A 67 11.01 -32.56 -10.24
N THR A 68 10.02 -32.02 -10.95
CA THR A 68 9.68 -32.42 -12.32
C THR A 68 10.87 -32.18 -13.27
N ALA A 69 11.52 -31.02 -13.18
CA ALA A 69 12.70 -30.72 -13.99
C ALA A 69 13.86 -31.70 -13.71
N ILE A 70 14.10 -32.01 -12.44
CA ILE A 70 15.13 -32.97 -12.02
C ILE A 70 14.81 -34.37 -12.56
N ILE A 71 13.57 -34.84 -12.40
CA ILE A 71 13.17 -36.17 -12.88
C ILE A 71 13.23 -36.24 -14.41
N ALA A 72 12.77 -35.21 -15.11
CA ALA A 72 12.81 -35.16 -16.57
C ALA A 72 14.25 -35.20 -17.11
N LEU A 73 15.16 -34.44 -16.50
CA LEU A 73 16.57 -34.46 -16.89
C LEU A 73 17.27 -35.77 -16.46
N ALA A 74 16.81 -36.41 -15.40
CA ALA A 74 17.29 -37.74 -14.99
C ALA A 74 16.93 -38.87 -15.98
N LEU A 75 16.09 -38.60 -16.99
CA LEU A 75 15.84 -39.55 -18.09
C LEU A 75 17.05 -39.67 -19.04
N VAL A 76 17.97 -38.71 -19.03
CA VAL A 76 19.14 -38.66 -19.92
C VAL A 76 20.49 -38.60 -19.21
N VAL A 77 20.51 -38.27 -17.91
CA VAL A 77 21.71 -38.28 -17.06
C VAL A 77 21.39 -38.87 -15.68
N ASP A 78 22.42 -39.16 -14.87
CA ASP A 78 22.20 -39.63 -13.49
C ASP A 78 21.42 -38.62 -12.65
N LEU A 79 20.60 -39.14 -11.72
CA LEU A 79 19.73 -38.33 -10.85
C LEU A 79 20.51 -37.28 -10.04
N TRP A 80 21.69 -37.64 -9.52
CA TRP A 80 22.52 -36.72 -8.73
C TRP A 80 23.04 -35.57 -9.60
N LEU A 81 23.40 -35.84 -10.86
CA LEU A 81 23.91 -34.85 -11.80
C LEU A 81 22.78 -33.94 -12.28
N SER A 82 21.60 -34.51 -12.54
CA SER A 82 20.39 -33.75 -12.85
C SER A 82 20.05 -32.73 -11.75
N ALA A 83 20.03 -33.18 -10.48
CA ALA A 83 19.78 -32.30 -9.34
C ALA A 83 20.83 -31.18 -9.24
N LEU A 84 22.11 -31.48 -9.49
CA LEU A 84 23.19 -30.50 -9.49
C LEU A 84 23.00 -29.46 -10.60
N ILE A 85 22.68 -29.88 -11.82
CA ILE A 85 22.46 -28.99 -12.96
C ILE A 85 21.30 -28.02 -12.68
N VAL A 86 20.15 -28.53 -12.23
CA VAL A 86 18.99 -27.71 -11.90
C VAL A 86 19.33 -26.71 -10.78
N THR A 87 20.10 -27.14 -9.78
CA THR A 87 20.54 -26.26 -8.67
C THR A 87 21.41 -25.11 -9.17
N VAL A 88 22.38 -25.38 -10.04
CA VAL A 88 23.26 -24.34 -10.61
C VAL A 88 22.46 -23.35 -11.45
N VAL A 89 21.54 -23.84 -12.29
CA VAL A 89 20.65 -22.97 -13.09
C VAL A 89 19.81 -22.08 -12.17
N LEU A 90 19.23 -22.64 -11.11
CA LEU A 90 18.43 -21.87 -10.15
C LEU A 90 19.25 -20.80 -9.43
N LEU A 91 20.50 -21.10 -9.04
CA LEU A 91 21.40 -20.12 -8.42
C LEU A 91 21.70 -18.94 -9.35
N ILE A 92 21.88 -19.19 -10.65
CA ILE A 92 22.07 -18.13 -11.65
C ILE A 92 20.83 -17.25 -11.72
N VAL A 93 19.64 -17.84 -11.79
CA VAL A 93 18.37 -17.10 -11.81
C VAL A 93 18.22 -16.25 -10.55
N ILE A 94 18.51 -16.79 -9.37
CA ILE A 94 18.48 -16.06 -8.10
C ILE A 94 19.44 -14.87 -8.12
N ALA A 95 20.69 -15.07 -8.58
CA ALA A 95 21.67 -14.00 -8.65
C ALA A 95 21.22 -12.85 -9.58
N VAL A 96 20.65 -13.18 -10.74
CA VAL A 96 20.12 -12.19 -11.69
C VAL A 96 18.94 -11.43 -11.10
N LEU A 97 17.97 -12.14 -10.51
CA LEU A 97 16.80 -11.52 -9.88
C LEU A 97 17.19 -10.63 -8.69
N ALA A 98 18.13 -11.07 -7.85
CA ALA A 98 18.64 -10.29 -6.73
C ALA A 98 19.32 -9.00 -7.23
N LEU A 99 20.13 -9.08 -8.29
CA LEU A 99 20.77 -7.91 -8.88
C LEU A 99 19.76 -6.93 -9.49
N LEU A 100 18.76 -7.43 -10.22
CA LEU A 100 17.69 -6.59 -10.79
C LEU A 100 16.83 -5.95 -9.69
N GLY A 101 16.49 -6.71 -8.65
CA GLY A 101 15.76 -6.23 -7.49
C GLY A 101 16.52 -5.11 -6.77
N ARG A 102 17.80 -5.33 -6.51
CA ARG A 102 18.68 -4.32 -5.90
C ARG A 102 18.74 -3.04 -6.74
N ARG A 103 18.94 -3.16 -8.06
CA ARG A 103 18.95 -1.98 -8.95
C ARG A 103 17.63 -1.23 -8.91
N ARG A 104 16.49 -1.93 -8.93
CA ARG A 104 15.16 -1.27 -8.85
C ARG A 104 14.96 -0.54 -7.52
N LEU A 105 15.41 -1.14 -6.42
CA LEU A 105 15.35 -0.49 -5.10
C LEU A 105 16.24 0.75 -5.07
N GLU A 106 17.48 0.67 -5.56
CA GLU A 106 18.41 1.81 -5.66
C GLU A 106 17.84 2.97 -6.52
N HIS A 107 17.08 2.67 -7.58
CA HIS A 107 16.40 3.71 -8.38
C HIS A 107 15.14 4.26 -7.70
N ALA A 108 14.45 3.47 -6.89
CA ALA A 108 13.27 3.89 -6.14
C ALA A 108 13.63 4.69 -4.88
N SER A 109 14.85 4.54 -4.37
CA SER A 109 15.40 5.32 -3.24
C SER A 109 16.33 6.47 -3.66
N ALA A 110 16.43 6.79 -4.96
CA ALA A 110 16.93 8.09 -5.37
C ALA A 110 16.06 9.17 -4.68
N PRO A 111 16.64 10.08 -3.88
CA PRO A 111 15.85 11.06 -3.14
C PRO A 111 15.04 11.86 -4.15
N THR A 112 13.71 11.71 -4.12
CA THR A 112 12.86 12.70 -4.77
C THR A 112 13.23 14.04 -4.14
N SER A 113 13.36 15.09 -4.96
CA SER A 113 13.74 16.46 -4.56
C SER A 113 12.98 17.01 -3.35
N ALA A 114 11.87 16.37 -2.97
CA ALA A 114 11.09 16.58 -1.75
C ALA A 114 11.83 16.28 -0.43
N ILE A 115 12.76 15.32 -0.38
CA ILE A 115 13.57 15.07 0.84
C ILE A 115 14.68 16.13 0.96
N GLU A 116 15.22 16.58 -0.17
CA GLU A 116 16.25 17.60 -0.24
C GLU A 116 15.68 19.00 0.10
N SER A 117 14.47 19.32 -0.40
CA SER A 117 13.76 20.56 -0.04
C SER A 117 13.40 20.63 1.45
N VAL A 118 13.06 19.50 2.08
CA VAL A 118 12.80 19.46 3.54
C VAL A 118 14.08 19.68 4.35
N HIS A 119 15.24 19.23 3.86
CA HIS A 119 16.52 19.51 4.50
C HIS A 119 16.92 20.98 4.38
N GLU A 120 16.74 21.55 3.19
CA GLU A 120 16.99 22.97 2.90
C GLU A 120 16.06 23.90 3.70
N ASP A 121 14.78 23.53 3.83
CA ASP A 121 13.81 24.25 4.68
C ASP A 121 14.17 24.18 6.17
N ILE A 122 14.69 23.05 6.66
CA ILE A 122 15.13 22.93 8.07
C ILE A 122 16.41 23.74 8.32
N GLU A 123 17.35 23.79 7.37
CA GLU A 123 18.57 24.60 7.50
C GLU A 123 18.27 26.09 7.45
N THR A 124 17.37 26.54 6.58
CA THR A 124 16.96 27.95 6.51
C THR A 124 16.22 28.40 7.78
N LEU A 125 15.38 27.54 8.36
CA LEU A 125 14.72 27.81 9.64
C LEU A 125 15.70 27.84 10.82
N LYS A 126 16.73 26.98 10.83
CA LYS A 126 17.78 27.01 11.87
C LYS A 126 18.68 28.25 11.75
N GLY A 127 18.99 28.66 10.52
CA GLY A 127 19.77 29.87 10.25
C GLY A 127 19.04 31.16 10.66
N GLY A 128 17.73 31.24 10.39
CA GLY A 128 16.90 32.41 10.75
C GLY A 128 16.55 32.52 12.23
N LEU A 129 16.73 31.45 13.03
CA LEU A 129 16.56 31.48 14.49
C LEU A 129 17.87 31.82 15.23
N ALA A 130 19.01 31.81 14.53
CA ALA A 130 20.32 32.12 15.08
C ALA A 130 20.81 33.56 14.77
N SER A 131 19.99 34.34 14.05
CA SER A 131 20.18 35.77 13.74
C SER A 131 19.18 36.64 14.49
#